data_AF-A0AA41S3Q4-F1
#
_entry.id   AF-A0AA41S3Q4-F1
#
_cell.length_a   1.000
_cell.length_b   1.000
_cell.length_c   1.000
_cell.angle_alpha   90.00
_cell.angle_beta   90.00
_cell.angle_gamma   90.00
#
_symmetry.space_group_name_H-M   'P 1'
#
loop_
_entity.id
_entity.type
_entity.pdbx_description
1 polymer ?
#
loop_
_entity_poly.entity_id
_entity_poly.type
_entity_poly.pdbx_seq_one_letter_code
_entity_poly.pdbx_strand_id
1 'polypeptide(L)'
;MVFFNCRASVLVSVVEILQGFLQVYEGYNSFPEIFMPISTLLKEVSKENHVPKQLHDKINDAAKMIETKVDEYHLLRQPLQMRKKRLEPIKLLNPKFEDNYVKGRDYDPDRERSEMKKLKKRLKREEKGAASELRKDNKALAEAKLKAIAAEKEERAEKAGKTMAFLQEQQHAFNSGALGGRGKRRR
;
A
#
# COMPACT_ATOMS: atom_id res chain seq x y z
N MET A 1 -25.72 -50.92 -72.76
CA MET A 1 -24.29 -50.65 -72.48
C MET A 1 -23.97 -49.17 -72.26
N VAL A 2 -24.66 -48.23 -72.95
CA VAL A 2 -24.40 -46.77 -72.83
C VAL A 2 -24.68 -46.19 -71.43
N PHE A 3 -25.74 -46.62 -70.74
CA PHE A 3 -26.12 -46.09 -69.42
C PHE A 3 -25.11 -46.41 -68.29
N PHE A 4 -24.35 -47.50 -68.40
CA PHE A 4 -23.37 -47.88 -67.38
C PHE A 4 -22.15 -46.93 -67.40
N ASN A 5 -21.76 -46.46 -68.58
CA ASN A 5 -20.67 -45.50 -68.76
C ASN A 5 -21.01 -44.12 -68.19
N CYS A 6 -22.24 -43.63 -68.38
CA CYS A 6 -22.65 -42.32 -67.84
C CYS A 6 -22.67 -42.30 -66.30
N ARG A 7 -23.06 -43.42 -65.65
CA ARG A 7 -23.07 -43.51 -64.18
C ARG A 7 -21.65 -43.54 -63.61
N ALA A 8 -20.76 -44.31 -64.24
CA ALA A 8 -19.36 -44.37 -63.84
C ALA A 8 -18.64 -43.03 -64.05
N SER A 9 -18.90 -42.31 -65.15
CA SER A 9 -18.26 -41.01 -65.42
C SER A 9 -18.70 -39.92 -64.43
N VAL A 10 -19.98 -39.91 -64.04
CA VAL A 10 -20.48 -39.02 -62.98
C VAL A 10 -19.79 -39.30 -61.65
N LEU A 11 -19.64 -40.57 -61.27
CA LEU A 11 -18.94 -40.95 -60.03
C LEU A 11 -17.47 -40.51 -60.04
N VAL A 12 -16.76 -40.69 -61.16
CA VAL A 12 -15.38 -40.20 -61.31
C VAL A 12 -15.31 -38.69 -61.10
N SER A 13 -16.21 -37.94 -61.73
CA SER A 13 -16.26 -36.47 -61.62
C SER A 13 -16.54 -36.03 -60.18
N VAL A 14 -17.44 -36.72 -59.47
CA VAL A 14 -17.74 -36.45 -58.06
C VAL A 14 -16.52 -36.71 -57.18
N VAL A 15 -15.78 -37.81 -57.41
CA VAL A 15 -14.55 -38.11 -56.64
C VAL A 15 -13.47 -37.06 -56.90
N GLU A 16 -13.31 -36.58 -58.13
CA GLU A 16 -12.36 -35.52 -58.48
C GLU A 16 -12.74 -34.18 -57.84
N ILE A 17 -14.04 -33.84 -57.84
CA ILE A 17 -14.55 -32.66 -57.13
C ILE A 17 -14.31 -32.79 -55.62
N LEU A 18 -14.55 -33.97 -55.04
CA LEU A 18 -14.27 -34.23 -53.63
C LEU A 18 -12.79 -34.03 -53.31
N GLN A 19 -11.88 -34.55 -54.13
CA GLN A 19 -10.44 -34.32 -53.98
C GLN A 19 -10.08 -32.83 -54.02
N GLY A 20 -10.71 -32.05 -54.90
CA GLY A 20 -10.58 -30.59 -54.91
C GLY A 20 -11.05 -29.94 -53.60
N PHE A 21 -12.21 -30.36 -53.08
CA PHE A 21 -12.70 -29.87 -51.78
C PHE A 21 -11.79 -30.25 -50.61
N LEU A 22 -11.14 -31.41 -50.63
CA LEU A 22 -10.18 -31.79 -49.59
C LEU A 22 -8.97 -30.85 -49.51
N GLN A 23 -8.59 -30.23 -50.63
CA GLN A 23 -7.53 -29.22 -50.66
C GLN A 23 -8.05 -27.85 -50.19
N VAL A 24 -9.24 -27.46 -50.64
CA VAL A 24 -9.84 -26.16 -50.27
C VAL A 24 -10.14 -26.07 -48.77
N TYR A 25 -10.60 -27.17 -48.17
CA TYR A 25 -11.01 -27.19 -46.76
C TYR A 25 -9.89 -27.52 -45.77
N GLU A 26 -8.63 -27.61 -46.22
CA GLU A 26 -7.45 -27.93 -45.40
C GLU A 26 -7.08 -26.84 -44.35
N GLY A 27 -7.80 -25.71 -44.32
CA GLY A 27 -7.64 -24.69 -43.28
C GLY A 27 -8.62 -24.77 -42.12
N TYR A 28 -9.65 -25.62 -42.20
CA TYR A 28 -10.76 -25.56 -41.26
C TYR A 28 -10.63 -26.58 -40.13
N ASN A 29 -10.79 -26.11 -38.89
CA ASN A 29 -10.81 -26.99 -37.71
C ASN A 29 -11.98 -27.98 -37.68
N SER A 30 -13.01 -27.75 -38.51
CA SER A 30 -14.18 -28.62 -38.67
C SER A 30 -14.00 -29.67 -39.77
N PHE A 31 -12.79 -29.85 -40.29
CA PHE A 31 -12.50 -30.80 -41.36
C PHE A 31 -12.89 -32.25 -40.98
N PRO A 32 -12.54 -32.78 -39.78
CA PRO A 32 -12.93 -34.13 -39.39
C PRO A 32 -14.44 -34.37 -39.39
N GLU A 33 -15.21 -33.41 -38.87
CA GLU A 33 -16.66 -33.55 -38.75
C GLU A 33 -17.37 -33.59 -40.12
N ILE A 34 -16.79 -32.93 -41.13
CA ILE A 34 -17.36 -32.86 -42.48
C ILE A 34 -16.98 -34.11 -43.29
N PHE A 35 -15.71 -34.52 -43.27
CA PHE A 35 -15.19 -35.53 -44.18
C PHE A 35 -15.17 -36.96 -43.62
N MET A 36 -15.21 -37.14 -42.29
CA MET A 36 -15.30 -38.48 -41.70
C MET A 36 -16.53 -39.29 -42.14
N PRO A 37 -17.77 -38.75 -42.19
CA PRO A 37 -18.91 -39.50 -42.71
C PRO A 37 -18.78 -39.80 -44.21
N ILE A 38 -18.04 -38.98 -44.96
CA ILE A 38 -17.80 -39.19 -46.38
C ILE A 38 -16.81 -40.34 -46.59
N SER A 39 -15.75 -40.44 -45.78
CA SER A 39 -14.80 -41.55 -45.87
C SER A 39 -15.46 -42.90 -45.56
N THR A 40 -16.38 -42.95 -44.59
CA THR A 40 -17.15 -44.17 -44.28
C THR A 40 -18.02 -44.60 -45.47
N LEU A 41 -18.71 -43.65 -46.10
CA LEU A 41 -19.53 -43.91 -47.29
C LEU A 41 -18.67 -44.37 -48.48
N LEU A 42 -17.51 -43.74 -48.71
CA LEU A 42 -16.58 -44.15 -49.77
C LEU A 42 -16.08 -45.60 -49.58
N LYS A 43 -15.82 -46.01 -48.33
CA LYS A 43 -15.44 -47.38 -47.99
C LYS A 43 -16.58 -48.37 -48.20
N GLU A 44 -17.83 -47.98 -47.95
CA GLU A 44 -19.00 -48.81 -48.22
C GLU A 44 -19.20 -49.01 -49.72
N VAL A 45 -19.13 -47.94 -50.51
CA VAL A 45 -19.21 -48.00 -51.98
C VAL A 45 -18.08 -48.84 -52.57
N SER A 46 -16.88 -48.79 -51.98
CA SER A 46 -15.75 -49.63 -52.39
C SER A 46 -15.99 -51.13 -52.18
N LYS A 47 -16.88 -51.54 -51.25
CA LYS A 47 -17.20 -52.96 -51.02
C LYS A 47 -18.17 -53.52 -52.06
N GLU A 48 -18.83 -52.68 -52.85
CA GLU A 48 -19.77 -53.13 -53.87
C GLU A 48 -19.05 -53.66 -55.12
N ASN A 49 -19.43 -54.86 -55.56
CA ASN A 49 -18.78 -55.57 -56.68
C ASN A 49 -19.03 -54.97 -58.08
N HIS A 50 -19.83 -53.91 -58.19
CA HIS A 50 -20.26 -53.33 -59.47
C HIS A 50 -19.39 -52.15 -59.93
N VAL A 51 -18.33 -51.82 -59.20
CA VAL A 51 -17.45 -50.69 -59.48
C VAL A 51 -16.21 -51.14 -60.28
N PRO A 52 -15.84 -50.48 -61.39
CA PRO A 52 -14.61 -50.78 -62.12
C PRO A 52 -13.34 -50.58 -61.25
N LYS A 53 -12.32 -51.43 -61.42
CA LYS A 53 -11.08 -51.41 -60.61
C LYS A 53 -10.40 -50.04 -60.55
N GLN A 54 -10.31 -49.32 -61.67
CA GLN A 54 -9.69 -47.99 -61.71
C GLN A 54 -10.45 -46.95 -60.86
N LEU A 55 -11.78 -47.06 -60.77
CA LEU A 55 -12.58 -46.18 -59.93
C LEU A 55 -12.47 -46.58 -58.45
N HIS A 56 -12.36 -47.88 -58.18
CA HIS A 56 -12.10 -48.41 -56.85
C HIS A 56 -10.76 -47.88 -56.28
N ASP A 57 -9.71 -47.80 -57.10
CA ASP A 57 -8.42 -47.23 -56.68
C ASP A 57 -8.55 -45.74 -56.34
N LYS A 58 -9.18 -44.94 -57.21
CA LYS A 58 -9.43 -43.50 -56.96
C LYS A 58 -10.24 -43.25 -55.69
N ILE A 59 -11.27 -44.07 -55.43
CA ILE A 59 -12.11 -43.98 -54.23
C ILE A 59 -11.29 -44.28 -52.97
N ASN A 60 -10.46 -45.34 -53.01
CA ASN A 60 -9.61 -45.70 -51.88
C ASN A 60 -8.51 -44.68 -51.62
N ASP A 61 -7.93 -44.09 -52.67
CA ASP A 61 -6.94 -43.02 -52.52
C ASP A 61 -7.57 -41.77 -51.88
N ALA A 62 -8.78 -41.39 -52.31
CA ALA A 62 -9.53 -40.29 -51.69
C ALA A 62 -9.88 -40.60 -50.22
N ALA A 63 -10.31 -41.82 -49.91
CA ALA A 63 -10.62 -42.23 -48.54
C ALA A 63 -9.37 -42.20 -47.64
N LYS A 64 -8.23 -42.72 -48.11
CA LYS A 64 -6.96 -42.69 -47.36
C LYS A 64 -6.47 -41.26 -47.12
N MET A 65 -6.61 -40.39 -48.12
CA MET A 65 -6.25 -38.98 -47.99
C MET A 65 -7.09 -38.28 -46.91
N ILE A 66 -8.39 -38.59 -46.84
CA ILE A 66 -9.26 -38.08 -45.77
C ILE A 66 -8.78 -38.59 -44.41
N GLU A 67 -8.54 -39.89 -44.26
CA GLU A 67 -8.13 -40.47 -42.96
C GLU A 67 -6.82 -39.89 -42.44
N THR A 68 -5.83 -39.74 -43.33
CA THR A 68 -4.52 -39.18 -42.94
C THR A 68 -4.68 -37.74 -42.45
N LYS A 69 -5.45 -36.91 -43.17
CA LYS A 69 -5.73 -35.53 -42.74
C LYS A 69 -6.54 -35.48 -41.46
N VAL A 70 -7.55 -36.34 -41.31
CA VAL A 70 -8.37 -36.43 -40.09
C VAL A 70 -7.50 -36.75 -38.87
N ASP A 71 -6.57 -37.69 -38.99
CA ASP A 71 -5.63 -38.03 -37.93
C ASP A 71 -4.71 -36.85 -37.58
N GLU A 72 -4.19 -36.13 -38.58
CA GLU A 72 -3.40 -34.91 -38.38
C GLU A 72 -4.20 -33.82 -37.62
N TYR A 73 -5.45 -33.57 -38.00
CA TYR A 73 -6.31 -32.62 -37.28
C TYR A 73 -6.61 -33.07 -35.86
N HIS A 74 -6.84 -34.36 -35.63
CA HIS A 74 -7.06 -34.89 -34.29
C HIS A 74 -5.84 -34.67 -33.39
N LEU A 75 -4.63 -34.83 -33.91
CA LEU A 75 -3.39 -34.56 -33.19
C LEU A 75 -3.20 -33.07 -32.87
N LEU A 76 -3.58 -32.18 -33.79
CA LEU A 76 -3.43 -30.73 -33.63
C LEU A 76 -4.59 -30.08 -32.86
N ARG A 77 -5.69 -30.80 -32.63
CA ARG A 77 -6.94 -30.23 -32.12
C ARG A 77 -6.78 -29.65 -30.72
N GLN A 78 -7.14 -28.39 -30.57
CA GLN A 78 -7.25 -27.72 -29.27
C GLN A 78 -8.70 -27.34 -28.97
N PRO A 79 -9.12 -27.38 -27.69
CA PRO A 79 -10.45 -26.93 -27.30
C PRO A 79 -10.63 -25.43 -27.58
N LEU A 80 -11.83 -25.04 -28.02
CA LEU A 80 -12.13 -23.65 -28.35
C LEU A 80 -12.10 -22.76 -27.10
N GLN A 81 -11.31 -21.68 -27.15
CA GLN A 81 -11.19 -20.70 -26.08
C GLN A 81 -11.81 -19.35 -26.52
N MET A 82 -13.14 -19.22 -26.42
CA MET A 82 -13.89 -18.06 -26.97
C MET A 82 -13.68 -16.74 -26.22
N ARG A 83 -13.38 -16.78 -24.92
CA ARG A 83 -13.38 -15.58 -24.05
C ARG A 83 -12.00 -15.29 -23.47
N LYS A 84 -10.97 -15.21 -24.32
CA LYS A 84 -9.64 -14.75 -23.91
C LYS A 84 -9.64 -13.24 -23.68
N LYS A 85 -9.93 -12.80 -22.45
CA LYS A 85 -9.76 -11.38 -22.08
C LYS A 85 -8.30 -11.12 -21.74
N ARG A 86 -7.67 -10.12 -22.37
CA ARG A 86 -6.39 -9.59 -21.90
C ARG A 86 -6.64 -8.81 -20.62
N LEU A 87 -5.88 -9.12 -19.57
CA LEU A 87 -5.97 -8.39 -18.30
C LEU A 87 -5.56 -6.93 -18.54
N GLU A 88 -6.35 -6.01 -18.00
CA GLU A 88 -6.03 -4.60 -18.03
C GLU A 88 -4.96 -4.30 -16.96
N PRO A 89 -3.90 -3.57 -17.29
CA PRO A 89 -2.86 -3.24 -16.32
C PRO A 89 -3.43 -2.36 -15.21
N ILE A 90 -2.88 -2.51 -14.01
CA ILE A 90 -3.26 -1.69 -12.86
C ILE A 90 -2.90 -0.23 -13.15
N LYS A 91 -3.80 0.69 -12.80
CA LYS A 91 -3.56 2.13 -12.94
C LYS A 91 -2.40 2.55 -12.02
N LEU A 92 -1.29 2.97 -12.62
CA LEU A 92 -0.17 3.54 -11.90
C LEU A 92 -0.43 5.03 -11.66
N LEU A 93 -0.15 5.49 -10.44
CA LEU A 93 -0.28 6.90 -10.05
C LEU A 93 1.10 7.47 -9.75
N ASN A 94 1.31 8.72 -10.14
CA ASN A 94 2.57 9.40 -9.87
C ASN A 94 2.59 9.88 -8.40
N PRO A 95 3.66 9.59 -7.65
CA PRO A 95 3.80 10.09 -6.29
C PRO A 95 3.95 11.61 -6.29
N LYS A 96 3.33 12.27 -5.31
CA LYS A 96 3.51 13.70 -5.08
C LYS A 96 4.63 13.92 -4.08
N PHE A 97 5.75 14.47 -4.53
CA PHE A 97 6.88 14.85 -3.69
C PHE A 97 7.51 16.15 -4.21
N GLU A 98 8.35 16.77 -3.38
CA GLU A 98 9.12 17.96 -3.74
C GLU A 98 10.55 17.52 -4.08
N ASP A 99 11.07 17.90 -5.25
CA ASP A 99 12.43 17.49 -5.68
C ASP A 99 13.52 18.00 -4.73
N ASN A 100 13.34 19.21 -4.18
CA ASN A 100 14.29 19.86 -3.27
C ASN A 100 13.75 19.91 -1.84
N TYR A 101 13.46 18.73 -1.27
CA TYR A 101 12.93 18.63 0.09
C TYR A 101 13.95 19.04 1.16
N VAL A 102 13.56 19.97 2.03
CA VAL A 102 14.32 20.47 3.17
C VAL A 102 13.46 20.31 4.42
N LYS A 103 13.97 19.57 5.40
CA LYS A 103 13.28 19.32 6.67
C LYS A 103 13.02 20.63 7.41
N GLY A 104 11.74 20.89 7.74
CA GLY A 104 11.32 22.07 8.50
C GLY A 104 10.95 23.29 7.66
N ARG A 105 11.00 23.18 6.33
CA ARG A 105 10.44 24.19 5.40
C ARG A 105 8.96 23.89 5.13
N ASP A 106 8.14 24.93 5.11
CA ASP A 106 6.74 24.84 4.71
C ASP A 106 6.64 25.01 3.18
N TYR A 107 6.16 23.98 2.49
CA TYR A 107 5.93 23.94 1.04
C TYR A 107 4.45 24.24 0.69
N ASP A 108 3.84 25.19 1.40
CA ASP A 108 2.48 25.63 1.12
C ASP A 108 2.46 26.37 -0.24
N PRO A 109 1.61 25.98 -1.21
CA PRO A 109 1.53 26.68 -2.49
C PRO A 109 1.07 28.14 -2.34
N ASP A 110 0.32 28.44 -1.26
CA ASP A 110 -0.14 29.79 -0.97
C ASP A 110 0.84 30.51 -0.04
N ARG A 111 1.46 31.55 -0.58
CA ARG A 111 2.49 32.32 0.10
C ARG A 111 1.95 33.10 1.30
N GLU A 112 0.76 33.69 1.20
CA GLU A 112 0.19 34.49 2.29
C GLU A 112 -0.09 33.62 3.52
N ARG A 113 -0.62 32.41 3.29
CA ARG A 113 -0.85 31.43 4.36
C ARG A 113 0.45 30.99 5.03
N SER A 114 1.51 30.77 4.26
CA SER A 114 2.83 30.41 4.79
C SER A 114 3.42 31.54 5.66
N GLU A 115 3.37 32.78 5.17
CA GLU A 115 3.88 33.95 5.88
C GLU A 115 3.10 34.19 7.19
N MET A 116 1.77 34.07 7.16
CA MET A 116 0.93 34.19 8.35
C MET A 116 1.25 33.12 9.41
N LYS A 117 1.46 31.86 9.00
CA LYS A 117 1.88 30.77 9.92
C LYS A 117 3.25 31.09 10.53
N LYS A 118 4.20 31.57 9.73
CA LYS A 118 5.54 31.97 10.17
C LYS A 118 5.48 33.09 11.21
N LEU A 119 4.68 34.13 10.97
CA LEU A 119 4.49 35.24 11.91
C LEU A 119 3.86 34.78 13.22
N LYS A 120 2.78 33.98 13.17
CA LYS A 120 2.14 33.41 14.37
C LYS A 120 3.11 32.55 15.20
N LYS A 121 3.97 31.77 14.54
CA LYS A 121 4.99 30.95 15.22
C LYS A 121 6.03 31.80 15.93
N ARG A 122 6.46 32.91 15.32
CA ARG A 122 7.38 33.88 15.95
C ARG A 122 6.73 34.52 17.17
N LEU A 123 5.51 35.07 17.02
CA LEU A 123 4.77 35.70 18.11
C LEU A 123 4.63 34.78 19.33
N LYS A 124 4.19 33.52 19.13
CA LYS A 124 4.09 32.55 20.23
C LYS A 124 5.43 32.21 20.89
N ARG A 125 6.54 32.29 20.15
CA ARG A 125 7.88 32.04 20.69
C ARG A 125 8.33 33.19 21.57
N GLU A 126 8.14 34.42 21.09
CA GLU A 126 8.44 35.63 21.85
C GLU A 126 7.58 35.72 23.12
N GLU A 127 6.27 35.49 23.01
CA GLU A 127 5.37 35.49 24.17
C GLU A 127 5.80 34.48 25.25
N LYS A 128 6.19 33.26 24.84
CA LYS A 128 6.68 32.24 25.76
C LYS A 128 8.04 32.62 26.37
N GLY A 129 8.92 33.22 25.59
CA GLY A 129 10.23 33.71 26.05
C GLY A 129 10.05 34.79 27.12
N ALA A 130 9.31 35.85 26.79
CA ALA A 130 9.01 36.96 27.69
C ALA A 130 8.31 36.49 28.98
N ALA A 131 7.30 35.63 28.86
CA ALA A 131 6.63 35.09 30.04
C ALA A 131 7.57 34.25 30.93
N SER A 132 8.52 33.53 30.32
CA SER A 132 9.51 32.77 31.10
C SER A 132 10.52 33.67 31.80
N GLU A 133 10.92 34.80 31.20
CA GLU A 133 11.83 35.77 31.81
C GLU A 133 11.17 36.46 33.00
N LEU A 134 9.95 36.97 32.83
CA LEU A 134 9.17 37.56 33.92
C LEU A 134 9.02 36.62 35.11
N ARG A 135 8.83 35.31 34.87
CA ARG A 135 8.76 34.31 35.95
C ARG A 135 10.09 34.13 36.68
N LYS A 136 11.22 34.14 35.95
CA LYS A 136 12.55 34.05 36.56
C LYS A 136 12.86 35.29 37.39
N ASP A 137 12.54 36.46 36.88
CA ASP A 137 12.75 37.73 37.57
C ASP A 137 11.90 37.80 38.85
N ASN A 138 10.63 37.41 38.76
CA ASN A 138 9.75 37.34 39.94
C ASN A 138 10.31 36.38 41.00
N LYS A 139 10.84 35.23 40.59
CA LYS A 139 11.47 34.28 41.52
C LYS A 139 12.71 34.89 42.19
N ALA A 140 13.59 35.53 41.41
CA ALA A 140 14.79 36.18 41.94
C ALA A 140 14.44 37.31 42.92
N LEU A 141 13.45 38.14 42.60
CA LEU A 141 12.96 39.19 43.50
C LEU A 141 12.35 38.62 44.78
N ALA A 142 11.59 37.53 44.69
CA ALA A 142 11.03 36.87 45.86
C ALA A 142 12.13 36.31 46.78
N GLU A 143 13.12 35.62 46.22
CA GLU A 143 14.27 35.12 46.98
C GLU A 143 15.07 36.24 47.64
N ALA A 144 15.31 37.36 46.93
CA ALA A 144 15.98 38.53 47.50
C ALA A 144 15.20 39.13 48.67
N LYS A 145 13.86 39.28 48.54
CA LYS A 145 12.98 39.75 49.62
C LYS A 145 13.01 38.81 50.82
N LEU A 146 12.95 37.50 50.60
CA LEU A 146 13.00 36.52 51.69
C LEU A 146 14.33 36.59 52.45
N LYS A 147 15.46 36.72 51.75
CA LYS A 147 16.78 36.91 52.38
C LYS A 147 16.83 38.20 53.21
N ALA A 148 16.30 39.30 52.69
CA ALA A 148 16.25 40.57 53.43
C ALA A 148 15.39 40.46 54.71
N ILE A 149 14.20 39.83 54.62
CA ILE A 149 13.33 39.59 55.78
C ILE A 149 14.00 38.66 56.80
N ALA A 150 14.72 37.63 56.36
CA ALA A 150 15.43 36.72 57.25
C ALA A 150 16.54 37.43 58.02
N ALA A 151 17.37 38.22 57.33
CA ALA A 151 18.42 39.02 57.96
C ALA A 151 17.85 40.02 58.99
N GLU A 152 16.74 40.70 58.66
CA GLU A 152 16.07 41.62 59.58
C GLU A 152 15.49 40.87 60.82
N LYS A 153 14.97 39.65 60.64
CA LYS A 153 14.49 38.82 61.74
C LYS A 153 15.62 38.35 62.64
N GLU A 154 16.76 37.95 62.08
CA GLU A 154 17.96 37.57 62.83
C GLU A 154 18.47 38.76 63.66
N GLU A 155 18.59 39.94 63.04
CA GLU A 155 18.99 41.17 63.74
C GLU A 155 18.03 41.52 64.89
N ARG A 156 16.71 41.42 64.67
CA ARG A 156 15.71 41.62 65.72
C ARG A 156 15.84 40.59 66.84
N ALA A 157 16.04 39.32 66.51
CA ALA A 157 16.20 38.24 67.48
C ALA A 157 17.46 38.42 68.31
N GLU A 158 18.59 38.81 67.72
CA GLU A 158 19.82 39.14 68.43
C GLU A 158 19.63 40.33 69.38
N LYS A 159 18.99 41.41 68.92
CA LYS A 159 18.67 42.57 69.78
C LYS A 159 17.78 42.15 70.94
N ALA A 160 16.71 41.41 70.68
CA ALA A 160 15.82 40.89 71.72
C ALA A 160 16.55 39.97 72.71
N GLY A 161 17.42 39.09 72.21
CA GLY A 161 18.26 38.22 73.03
C GLY A 161 19.23 38.99 73.94
N LYS A 162 19.89 40.03 73.42
CA LYS A 162 20.74 40.94 74.22
C LYS A 162 19.93 41.64 75.31
N THR A 163 18.76 42.18 74.96
CA THR A 163 17.86 42.82 75.94
C THR A 163 17.40 41.83 77.01
N MET A 164 17.04 40.59 76.63
CA MET A 164 16.62 39.55 77.56
C MET A 164 17.75 39.10 78.48
N ALA A 165 18.96 38.92 77.94
CA ALA A 165 20.15 38.59 78.72
C ALA A 165 20.46 39.69 79.76
N PHE A 166 20.39 40.96 79.34
CA PHE A 166 20.52 42.10 80.25
C PHE A 166 19.45 42.09 81.36
N LEU A 167 18.19 41.84 81.03
CA LEU A 167 17.11 41.72 82.02
C LEU A 167 17.32 40.54 82.98
N GLN A 168 17.79 39.40 82.49
CA GLN A 168 18.12 38.23 83.33
C GLN A 168 19.29 38.53 84.28
N GLU A 169 20.33 39.22 83.81
CA GLU A 169 21.46 39.64 84.63
C GLU A 169 21.00 40.58 85.76
N GLN A 170 20.14 41.56 85.46
CA GLN A 170 19.51 42.42 86.46
C GLN A 170 18.72 41.61 87.50
N GLN A 171 17.89 40.66 87.05
CA GLN A 171 17.13 39.80 87.97
C GLN A 171 18.04 38.92 88.84
N HIS A 172 19.12 38.38 88.28
CA HIS A 172 20.10 37.59 89.02
C HIS A 172 20.84 38.45 90.06
N ALA A 173 21.30 39.65 89.69
CA ALA A 173 21.91 40.63 90.60
C ALA A 173 20.95 41.03 91.75
N PHE A 174 19.65 41.15 91.45
CA PHE A 174 18.61 41.37 92.45
C PHE A 174 18.46 40.18 93.41
N ASN A 175 18.33 38.96 92.89
CA ASN A 175 18.14 37.74 93.68
C ASN A 175 19.38 37.36 94.53
N SER A 176 20.59 37.63 94.03
CA SER A 176 21.85 37.39 94.73
C SER A 176 22.18 38.43 95.81
N GLY A 177 21.34 39.47 95.97
CA GLY A 177 21.45 40.44 97.05
C GLY A 177 22.45 41.58 96.81
N ALA A 178 23.16 41.59 95.67
CA ALA A 178 24.11 42.64 95.30
C ALA A 178 23.44 44.02 95.12
N LEU A 179 22.14 44.04 94.80
CA LEU A 179 21.32 45.25 94.67
C LEU A 179 20.40 45.51 95.89
N GLY A 180 20.65 44.88 97.04
CA GLY A 180 20.01 45.25 98.31
C GLY A 180 18.68 44.54 98.64
N GLY A 181 18.43 43.35 98.10
CA GLY A 181 17.16 42.63 98.25
C GLY A 181 17.20 41.38 99.14
N ARG A 182 17.41 41.52 100.45
CA ARG A 182 16.83 40.70 101.54
C ARG A 182 17.43 41.12 102.89
N GLY A 183 16.69 41.96 103.62
CA GLY A 183 16.99 42.31 104.99
C GLY A 183 17.01 41.08 105.90
N LYS A 184 18.00 41.03 106.81
CA LYS A 184 18.13 40.03 107.88
C LYS A 184 16.81 39.88 108.66
N ARG A 185 16.21 38.68 108.67
CA ARG A 185 15.23 38.30 109.69
C ARG A 185 15.95 38.25 111.04
N ARG A 186 15.69 39.23 111.91
CA ARG A 186 16.08 39.18 113.32
C ARG A 186 15.19 38.16 114.04
N ARG A 187 15.81 37.35 114.91
CA ARG A 187 15.15 36.48 115.89
C ARG A 187 14.37 37.31 116.90
#